data_AF-A0A5C6U1X4-F1
#
_entry.id   AF-A0A5C6U1X4-F1
#
_cell.length_a   1.000
_cell.length_b   1.000
_cell.length_c   1.000
_cell.angle_alpha   90.00
_cell.angle_beta   90.00
_cell.angle_gamma   90.00
#
_symmetry.space_group_name_H-M   'P 1'
#
loop_
_entity.id
_entity.type
_entity.pdbx_description
1 polymer ?
#
loop_
_entity_poly.entity_id
_entity_poly.type
_entity_poly.pdbx_seq_one_letter_code
_entity_poly.pdbx_strand_id
1 'polypeptide(L)'
;MTWAASMPRTPYPLADEGPIPTRKPHDVSIHGETRIDDWFWLRQRDDPEVIAHLHAENAHTEGLVRAACRAEAAALRRDARAHPGRRRRPALAQERLVDLEPHRQGPAVRDPAAPA
;
A
#
# COMPACT_ATOMS: atom_id res chain seq x y z
N MET A 1 -30.26 -26.72 18.63
CA MET A 1 -29.16 -25.90 19.17
C MET A 1 -28.53 -25.15 18.00
N THR A 2 -28.94 -23.90 17.78
CA THR A 2 -28.42 -23.07 16.68
C THR A 2 -27.13 -22.40 17.13
N TRP A 3 -26.00 -22.80 16.54
CA TRP A 3 -24.75 -22.05 16.61
C TRP A 3 -24.97 -20.75 15.82
N ALA A 4 -25.21 -19.65 16.51
CA ALA A 4 -25.19 -18.32 15.88
C ALA A 4 -23.81 -17.72 16.14
N ALA A 5 -22.93 -17.83 15.14
CA ALA A 5 -21.68 -17.08 15.12
C ALA A 5 -22.01 -15.58 15.00
N SER A 6 -22.13 -14.90 16.13
CA SER A 6 -22.15 -13.44 16.18
C SER A 6 -20.73 -12.97 15.87
N MET A 7 -20.44 -12.73 14.59
CA MET A 7 -19.24 -11.98 14.24
C MET A 7 -19.47 -10.52 14.63
N PRO A 8 -18.58 -9.90 15.42
CA PRO A 8 -18.64 -8.46 15.58
C PRO A 8 -18.43 -7.84 14.18
N ARG A 9 -19.41 -7.08 13.69
CA ARG A 9 -19.17 -6.15 12.57
C ARG A 9 -18.23 -5.09 13.10
N THR A 10 -16.92 -5.37 13.03
CA THR A 10 -15.92 -4.37 13.31
C THR A 10 -16.17 -3.24 12.32
N PRO A 11 -16.50 -2.01 12.78
CA PRO A 11 -16.50 -0.88 11.87
C PRO A 11 -15.07 -0.75 11.37
N TYR A 12 -14.88 -0.97 10.07
CA TYR A 12 -13.64 -0.55 9.44
C TYR A 12 -13.45 0.94 9.80
N PRO A 13 -12.31 1.37 10.34
CA PRO A 13 -12.05 2.78 10.48
C PRO A 13 -11.91 3.35 9.06
N LEU A 14 -13.00 3.90 8.53
CA LEU A 14 -13.11 4.48 7.18
C LEU A 14 -12.55 5.90 7.08
N ALA A 15 -11.65 6.31 7.99
CA ALA A 15 -11.29 7.72 8.15
C ALA A 15 -9.79 7.98 8.12
N ASP A 16 -9.06 7.28 7.25
CA ASP A 16 -7.77 7.77 6.76
C ASP A 16 -7.90 7.84 5.23
N GLU A 17 -8.50 8.94 4.76
CA GLU A 17 -8.63 9.20 3.33
C GLU A 17 -7.24 9.59 2.84
N GLY A 18 -6.58 8.68 2.12
CA GLY A 18 -5.27 8.90 1.53
C GLY A 18 -5.21 10.14 0.64
N PRO A 19 -4.01 10.52 0.16
CA PRO A 19 -3.86 11.73 -0.64
C PRO A 19 -4.68 11.63 -1.93
N ILE A 20 -5.63 12.54 -2.14
CA ILE A 20 -6.45 12.55 -3.35
C ILE A 20 -5.65 13.24 -4.47
N PRO A 21 -5.52 12.64 -5.67
CA PRO A 21 -4.82 13.28 -6.78
C PRO A 21 -5.55 14.54 -7.27
N THR A 22 -4.86 15.40 -8.05
CA THR A 22 -5.47 16.60 -8.67
C THR A 22 -6.17 16.27 -10.00
N ARG A 23 -7.45 16.65 -10.15
CA ARG A 23 -8.21 16.41 -11.39
C ARG A 23 -7.69 17.29 -12.51
N LYS A 24 -7.24 16.67 -13.62
CA LYS A 24 -6.80 17.33 -14.84
C LYS A 24 -7.53 16.73 -16.03
N PRO A 25 -8.67 17.31 -16.45
CA PRO A 25 -9.45 16.82 -17.57
C PRO A 25 -8.58 16.63 -18.81
N HIS A 26 -8.52 15.40 -19.32
CA HIS A 26 -7.84 15.08 -20.57
C HIS A 26 -8.78 14.33 -21.51
N ASP A 27 -8.83 14.77 -22.76
CA ASP A 27 -9.63 14.12 -23.79
C ASP A 27 -8.94 12.82 -24.24
N VAL A 28 -9.61 11.69 -24.03
CA VAL A 28 -9.19 10.35 -24.45
C VAL A 28 -10.21 9.72 -25.39
N SER A 29 -10.89 10.55 -26.19
CA SER A 29 -11.92 10.12 -27.14
C SER A 29 -11.36 9.18 -28.20
N ILE A 30 -12.07 8.09 -28.47
CA ILE A 30 -11.71 7.10 -29.49
C ILE A 30 -12.96 6.78 -30.31
N HIS A 31 -12.81 6.60 -31.63
CA HIS A 31 -13.92 6.26 -32.55
C HIS A 31 -15.11 7.24 -32.52
N GLY A 32 -14.86 8.52 -32.24
CA GLY A 32 -15.91 9.55 -32.19
C GLY A 32 -16.74 9.54 -30.91
N GLU A 33 -16.42 8.68 -29.94
CA GLU A 33 -17.01 8.72 -28.60
C GLU A 33 -16.19 9.62 -27.68
N THR A 34 -16.82 10.69 -27.20
CA THR A 34 -16.13 11.63 -26.32
C THR A 34 -15.94 11.07 -24.92
N ARG A 35 -14.69 11.01 -24.45
CA ARG A 35 -14.36 10.56 -23.09
C ARG A 35 -13.32 11.47 -22.46
N ILE A 36 -13.63 11.97 -21.27
CA ILE A 36 -12.71 12.76 -20.45
C ILE A 36 -12.17 11.89 -19.32
N ASP A 37 -10.84 11.82 -19.20
CA ASP A 37 -10.11 11.18 -18.12
C ASP A 37 -9.41 12.26 -17.29
N ASP A 38 -9.94 12.54 -16.10
CA ASP A 38 -9.37 13.52 -15.15
C ASP A 38 -8.00 13.10 -14.60
N TRP A 39 -7.62 11.83 -14.75
CA TRP A 39 -6.45 11.22 -14.12
C TRP A 39 -5.42 10.74 -15.13
N PHE A 40 -5.57 11.12 -16.40
CA PHE A 40 -4.69 10.68 -17.47
C PHE A 40 -3.21 10.97 -17.20
N TRP A 41 -2.93 12.08 -16.52
CA TRP A 41 -1.58 12.52 -16.16
C TRP A 41 -0.82 11.54 -15.26
N LEU A 42 -1.52 10.72 -14.44
CA LEU A 42 -0.91 9.68 -13.59
C LEU A 42 -0.18 8.58 -14.38
N ARG A 43 -0.36 8.51 -15.70
CA ARG A 43 0.33 7.56 -16.58
C ARG A 43 1.79 7.95 -16.84
N GLN A 44 2.16 9.21 -16.64
CA GLN A 44 3.51 9.70 -16.91
C GLN A 44 4.46 9.34 -15.76
N ARG A 45 5.15 8.20 -15.87
CA ARG A 45 5.97 7.64 -14.79
C ARG A 45 7.12 8.55 -14.33
N ASP A 46 7.69 9.33 -15.25
CA ASP A 46 8.83 10.22 -14.97
C ASP A 46 8.40 11.64 -14.61
N ASP A 47 7.09 11.91 -14.57
CA ASP A 47 6.56 13.23 -14.20
C ASP A 47 6.74 13.46 -12.69
N PRO A 48 7.35 14.59 -12.27
CA PRO A 48 7.62 14.86 -10.87
C PRO A 48 6.35 14.97 -10.01
N GLU A 49 5.20 15.36 -10.59
CA GLU A 49 3.93 15.42 -9.89
C GLU A 49 3.36 14.03 -9.61
N VAL A 50 3.54 13.10 -10.56
CA VAL A 50 3.15 11.69 -10.39
C VAL A 50 4.00 11.05 -9.31
N ILE A 51 5.32 11.27 -9.37
CA ILE A 51 6.25 10.78 -8.36
C ILE A 51 5.90 11.33 -6.97
N ALA A 52 5.63 12.63 -6.85
CA ALA A 52 5.23 13.25 -5.59
C ALA A 52 3.94 12.64 -5.02
N HIS A 53 2.93 12.41 -5.87
CA HIS A 53 1.68 11.78 -5.46
C HIS A 53 1.90 10.34 -4.98
N LEU A 54 2.69 9.53 -5.71
CA LEU A 54 3.02 8.17 -5.30
C LEU A 54 3.79 8.11 -3.97
N HIS A 55 4.69 9.07 -3.72
CA HIS A 55 5.37 9.17 -2.43
C HIS A 55 4.41 9.48 -1.29
N ALA A 56 3.43 10.35 -1.51
CA ALA A 56 2.39 10.64 -0.51
C ALA A 56 1.56 9.39 -0.19
N GLU A 57 1.15 8.62 -1.21
CA GLU A 57 0.41 7.36 -1.06
C GLU A 57 1.22 6.32 -0.28
N ASN A 58 2.50 6.15 -0.63
CA ASN A 58 3.39 5.24 0.08
C ASN A 58 3.55 5.63 1.55
N ALA A 59 3.76 6.91 1.84
CA ALA A 59 3.91 7.41 3.21
C ALA A 59 2.66 7.14 4.06
N HIS A 60 1.47 7.37 3.50
CA HIS A 60 0.20 7.06 4.13
C HIS A 60 0.06 5.56 4.43
N THR A 61 0.24 4.71 3.40
CA THR A 61 0.14 3.26 3.55
C THR A 61 1.15 2.69 4.54
N GLU A 62 2.40 3.14 4.48
CA GLU A 62 3.41 2.72 5.45
C GLU A 62 3.04 3.14 6.88
N GLY A 63 2.45 4.32 7.06
CA GLY A 63 1.93 4.79 8.34
C GLY A 63 0.89 3.82 8.91
N LEU A 64 -0.09 3.47 8.10
CA LEU A 64 -1.16 2.52 8.44
C LEU A 64 -0.61 1.13 8.76
N VAL A 65 0.26 0.58 7.91
CA VAL A 65 0.87 -0.75 8.11
C VAL A 65 1.71 -0.78 9.37
N ARG A 66 2.53 0.25 9.63
CA ARG A 66 3.31 0.36 10.87
C ARG A 66 2.41 0.45 12.09
N ALA A 67 1.31 1.20 12.02
CA ALA A 67 0.35 1.30 13.12
C ALA A 67 -0.32 -0.05 13.40
N ALA A 68 -0.76 -0.76 12.36
CA ALA A 68 -1.36 -2.09 12.48
C ALA A 68 -0.37 -3.09 13.10
N CYS A 69 0.86 -3.16 12.60
CA CYS A 69 1.91 -4.04 13.13
C CYS A 69 2.23 -3.73 14.60
N ARG A 70 2.29 -2.45 14.99
CA ARG A 70 2.49 -2.05 16.40
C ARG A 70 1.33 -2.47 17.28
N ALA A 71 0.09 -2.32 16.81
CA ALA A 71 -1.10 -2.72 17.55
C ALA A 71 -1.13 -4.23 17.81
N GLU A 72 -0.80 -5.02 16.79
CA GLU A 72 -0.66 -6.47 16.90
C GLU A 72 0.45 -6.86 17.88
N ALA A 73 1.65 -6.27 17.74
CA ALA A 73 2.76 -6.53 18.64
C ALA A 73 2.41 -6.15 20.10
N ALA A 74 1.66 -5.07 20.32
CA ALA A 74 1.18 -4.68 21.64
C ALA A 74 0.18 -5.70 22.22
N ALA A 75 -0.73 -6.22 21.39
CA ALA A 75 -1.67 -7.26 21.79
C ALA A 75 -0.92 -8.54 22.22
N LEU A 76 0.03 -9.01 21.40
CA LEU A 76 0.87 -10.17 21.71
C LEU A 76 1.65 -9.99 23.03
N ARG A 77 2.17 -8.78 23.28
CA ARG A 77 2.87 -8.47 24.55
C ARG A 77 1.93 -8.47 25.76
N ARG A 78 0.68 -8.01 25.60
CA ARG A 78 -0.33 -8.09 26.66
C ARG A 78 -0.69 -9.53 26.97
N ASP A 79 -0.93 -10.35 25.95
CA ASP A 79 -1.27 -11.77 26.09
C ASP A 79 -0.16 -12.56 26.78
N ALA A 80 1.10 -12.31 26.43
CA ALA A 80 2.26 -12.94 27.03
C ALA A 80 2.41 -12.62 28.54
N ARG A 81 2.06 -11.39 28.95
CA ARG A 81 2.03 -11.01 30.37
C ARG A 81 0.87 -11.66 31.12
N ALA A 82 -0.29 -11.77 30.49
CA ALA A 82 -1.48 -12.35 31.11
C ALA A 82 -1.34 -13.87 31.32
N HIS A 83 -0.51 -14.57 30.51
CA HIS A 83 -0.40 -16.03 30.55
C HIS A 83 1.07 -16.53 30.57
N PRO A 84 1.78 -16.37 31.70
CA PRO A 84 3.12 -16.92 31.85
C PRO A 84 3.08 -18.46 31.79
N GLY A 85 3.93 -19.08 30.97
CA GLY A 85 4.09 -20.55 30.91
C GLY A 85 3.22 -21.30 29.88
N ARG A 86 2.34 -20.61 29.13
CA ARG A 86 1.64 -21.23 28.00
C ARG A 86 2.67 -21.54 26.90
N ARG A 87 3.02 -22.82 26.69
CA ARG A 87 3.92 -23.24 25.60
C ARG A 87 3.35 -22.70 24.29
N ARG A 88 4.10 -21.85 23.60
CA ARG A 88 3.71 -21.38 22.26
C ARG A 88 3.58 -22.62 21.39
N ARG A 89 2.39 -22.86 20.82
CA ARG A 89 2.27 -23.81 19.70
C ARG A 89 3.26 -23.34 18.65
N PRO A 90 4.18 -24.18 18.15
CA PRO A 90 5.03 -23.76 17.04
C PRO A 90 4.09 -23.33 15.92
N ALA A 91 4.29 -22.11 15.40
CA ALA A 91 3.61 -21.70 14.19
C ALA A 91 3.93 -22.79 13.17
N LEU A 92 2.89 -23.46 12.65
CA LEU A 92 3.06 -24.30 11.48
C LEU A 92 3.74 -23.40 10.45
N ALA A 93 4.99 -23.72 10.11
CA ALA A 93 5.78 -22.98 9.16
C ALA A 93 5.01 -23.01 7.84
N GLN A 94 4.24 -21.94 7.57
CA GLN A 94 3.73 -21.67 6.25
C GLN A 94 4.95 -21.29 5.43
N GLU A 95 5.21 -22.14 4.43
CA GLU A 95 6.39 -22.14 3.59
C GLU A 95 6.67 -20.74 3.02
N ARG A 96 7.97 -20.41 2.97
CA ARG A 96 8.61 -19.35 2.18
C ARG A 96 7.65 -18.55 1.29
N LEU A 97 7.12 -17.45 1.82
CA LEU A 97 6.48 -16.43 1.04
C LEU A 97 7.59 -15.61 0.35
N VAL A 98 7.87 -15.99 -0.91
CA VAL A 98 8.53 -15.22 -1.99
C VAL A 98 9.41 -14.05 -1.53
N ASP A 99 10.72 -14.24 -1.63
CA ASP A 99 11.69 -13.15 -1.70
C ASP A 99 11.32 -12.22 -2.88
N LEU A 100 10.57 -11.15 -2.59
CA LEU A 100 10.44 -9.99 -3.47
C LEU A 100 11.78 -9.25 -3.41
N GLU A 101 12.76 -9.77 -4.15
CA GLU A 101 13.96 -9.02 -4.51
C GLU A 101 13.50 -7.65 -5.06
N PRO A 102 14.04 -6.53 -4.55
CA PRO A 102 13.75 -5.23 -5.13
C PRO A 102 14.27 -5.28 -6.56
N HIS A 103 13.37 -5.19 -7.55
CA HIS A 103 13.77 -5.06 -8.94
C HIS A 103 14.81 -3.93 -9.04
N ARG A 104 16.06 -4.32 -9.30
CA ARG A 104 17.16 -3.39 -9.61
C ARG A 104 16.63 -2.40 -10.63
N GLN A 105 16.67 -1.13 -10.25
CA GLN A 105 16.50 -0.02 -11.18
C GLN A 105 17.40 -0.28 -12.40
N GLY A 106 16.81 -0.21 -13.60
CA GLY A 106 17.52 -0.43 -14.86
C GLY A 106 18.71 0.53 -15.02
N PRO A 107 19.62 0.24 -15.97
CA PRO A 107 20.85 1.02 -16.11
C PRO A 107 20.56 2.49 -16.36
N ALA A 108 21.25 3.35 -15.60
CA ALA A 108 21.23 4.80 -15.74
C ALA A 108 21.44 5.20 -17.21
N VAL A 109 20.49 5.96 -17.74
CA VAL A 109 20.62 6.63 -19.04
C VAL A 109 21.85 7.54 -18.94
N ARG A 110 22.88 7.28 -19.77
CA ARG A 110 24.00 8.21 -19.93
C ARG A 110 23.48 9.47 -20.62
N ASP A 111 23.65 10.62 -19.97
CA ASP A 111 23.46 11.94 -20.56
C ASP A 111 24.33 12.09 -21.83
N PRO A 112 23.76 12.42 -22.99
CA PRO A 112 24.52 12.74 -24.19
C PRO A 112 24.77 14.25 -24.26
N ALA A 113 25.60 14.81 -23.37
CA ALA A 113 26.10 16.18 -23.52
C ALA A 113 27.34 16.46 -22.66
N ALA A 114 28.52 16.09 -23.16
CA ALA A 114 29.77 16.73 -22.76
C ALA A 114 30.61 16.95 -24.03
N PRO A 115 30.97 18.20 -24.39
CA PRO A 115 31.81 18.47 -25.56
C PRO A 115 33.27 18.06 -25.32
N ALA A 116 33.94 17.76 -26.44
CA ALA A 116 35.28 17.19 -26.58
C ALA A 116 36.42 18.10 -26.11
#